data_AF-F2D9H1-F1
#
_entry.id   AF-F2D9H1-F1
#
_cell.length_a   1.000
_cell.length_b   1.000
_cell.length_c   1.000
_cell.angle_alpha   90.00
_cell.angle_beta   90.00
_cell.angle_gamma   90.00
#
_symmetry.space_group_name_H-M   'P 1'
#
loop_
_entity.id
_entity.type
_entity.pdbx_description
1 polymer ?
#
loop_
_entity_poly.entity_id
_entity_poly.type
_entity_poly.pdbx_seq_one_letter_code
_entity_poly.pdbx_strand_id
1 'polypeptide(L)'
;MALPKLLLLLLVVGGALSLTFFPGSEAGDVGVCYGMMGDNLPQPPAVVQLLKQHGITMVRLFNADAGGLRALANTGIKVGVSLPNDNVAEAASSMSYAVRWVQSNVQAYPGTWIDSVSVGNEVFHQAPWLTHQLLPAMKNIQAALAGAGLGDAVKVVTPIAMDALKVPSFPPSVGEFRDDLAWSVMRPMVDFLEQTGSHLTFNVYPYFAYKYDSHVDPDFAFFRPNNGQHDPGTGLTYFNLFDAMVDAVFHAVEKLGNSGGRTRGRRRGGVTSTMGVPESGAPAGKGKTGVALAGSASTENARAYNSNLISKVLRGAGTPYNPDADISVYIFSLFNENLKPVVHQQPRFGNCVLPQWRDGLKRLGGPPYVQLSQDL
;
A
#
# COMPACT_ATOMS: atom_id res chain seq x y z
N MET A 1 14.32 -67.70 1.39
CA MET A 1 14.81 -66.53 2.14
C MET A 1 15.20 -65.42 1.17
N ALA A 2 14.25 -64.59 0.72
CA ALA A 2 14.54 -63.45 -0.16
C ALA A 2 13.53 -62.29 0.00
N LEU A 3 12.73 -62.30 1.07
CA LEU A 3 11.74 -61.26 1.34
C LEU A 3 12.26 -60.04 2.16
N PRO A 4 13.39 -60.06 2.90
CA PRO A 4 13.77 -58.90 3.70
C PRO A 4 14.55 -57.82 2.92
N LYS A 5 15.04 -58.12 1.70
CA LYS A 5 15.82 -57.16 0.90
C LYS A 5 14.94 -56.25 0.02
N LEU A 6 13.75 -56.71 -0.38
CA LEU A 6 12.84 -55.91 -1.21
C LEU A 6 12.09 -54.84 -0.39
N LEU A 7 11.79 -55.14 0.88
CA LEU A 7 11.18 -54.17 1.80
C LEU A 7 12.13 -53.01 2.18
N LEU A 8 13.44 -53.30 2.27
CA LEU A 8 14.44 -52.29 2.60
C LEU A 8 14.70 -51.33 1.42
N LEU A 9 14.57 -51.81 0.17
CA LEU A 9 14.72 -50.98 -1.03
C LEU A 9 13.51 -50.02 -1.20
N LEU A 10 12.30 -50.47 -0.86
CA LEU A 10 11.11 -49.62 -0.87
C LEU A 10 11.13 -48.54 0.23
N LEU A 11 11.80 -48.78 1.35
CA LEU A 11 12.01 -47.78 2.40
C LEU A 11 13.07 -46.73 2.04
N VAL A 12 14.09 -47.10 1.26
CA VAL A 12 15.13 -46.15 0.81
C VAL A 12 14.66 -45.32 -0.40
N VAL A 13 13.79 -45.86 -1.27
CA VAL A 13 13.18 -45.10 -2.38
C VAL A 13 11.98 -44.27 -1.90
N GLY A 14 11.25 -44.71 -0.87
CA GLY A 14 10.17 -43.95 -0.24
C GLY A 14 10.63 -42.82 0.69
N GLY A 15 11.87 -42.88 1.18
CA GLY A 15 12.47 -41.86 2.07
C GLY A 15 13.20 -40.71 1.36
N ALA A 16 13.46 -40.83 0.05
CA ALA A 16 14.21 -39.83 -0.72
C ALA A 16 13.32 -38.87 -1.54
N LEU A 17 11.99 -39.00 -1.46
CA LEU A 17 11.04 -38.09 -2.09
C LEU A 17 10.11 -37.41 -1.07
N SER A 18 10.63 -37.12 0.12
CA SER A 18 10.19 -35.96 0.89
C SER A 18 11.13 -34.81 0.54
N LEU A 19 11.09 -34.39 -0.74
CA LEU A 19 11.35 -32.99 -1.05
C LEU A 19 10.32 -32.24 -0.22
N THR A 20 10.80 -31.65 0.87
CA THR A 20 10.13 -30.58 1.56
C THR A 20 9.68 -29.57 0.50
N PHE A 21 8.43 -29.68 0.07
CA PHE A 21 7.64 -28.52 -0.26
C PHE A 21 7.56 -27.74 1.05
N PHE A 22 8.62 -27.02 1.37
CA PHE A 22 8.40 -25.71 1.94
C PHE A 22 7.59 -25.02 0.84
N PRO A 23 6.31 -24.67 1.06
CA PRO A 23 5.80 -23.53 0.34
C PRO A 23 6.80 -22.43 0.70
N GLY A 24 7.74 -22.15 -0.19
CA GLY A 24 8.35 -20.84 -0.20
C GLY A 24 7.17 -19.90 -0.08
N SER A 25 7.24 -18.94 0.85
CA SER A 25 6.26 -17.87 0.91
C SER A 25 5.93 -17.53 -0.53
N GLU A 26 4.66 -17.63 -0.94
CA GLU A 26 4.28 -17.06 -2.24
C GLU A 26 4.89 -15.67 -2.23
N ALA A 27 5.75 -15.39 -3.21
CA ALA A 27 6.35 -14.07 -3.30
C ALA A 27 5.19 -13.08 -3.36
N GLY A 28 5.30 -11.96 -2.63
CA GLY A 28 4.26 -10.95 -2.68
C GLY A 28 4.01 -10.52 -4.12
N ASP A 29 2.76 -10.18 -4.44
CA ASP A 29 2.42 -9.77 -5.79
C ASP A 29 2.76 -8.29 -6.00
N VAL A 30 3.21 -7.92 -7.21
CA VAL A 30 3.41 -6.53 -7.62
C VAL A 30 2.37 -6.13 -8.64
N GLY A 31 1.61 -5.09 -8.33
CA GLY A 31 0.65 -4.43 -9.19
C GLY A 31 0.95 -2.96 -9.40
N VAL A 32 0.07 -2.28 -10.14
CA VAL A 32 0.14 -0.84 -10.38
C VAL A 32 -1.19 -0.15 -10.11
N CYS A 33 -1.14 1.09 -9.63
CA CYS A 33 -2.31 1.95 -9.59
C CYS A 33 -2.57 2.53 -10.98
N TYR A 34 -3.71 2.15 -11.58
CA TYR A 34 -4.17 2.70 -12.86
C TYR A 34 -5.05 3.92 -12.59
N GLY A 35 -4.40 5.07 -12.42
CA GLY A 35 -5.07 6.36 -12.32
C GLY A 35 -5.53 6.84 -13.70
N MET A 36 -6.68 7.52 -13.72
CA MET A 36 -7.36 7.98 -14.93
C MET A 36 -7.56 9.51 -14.94
N MET A 37 -6.87 10.25 -14.07
CA MET A 37 -6.93 11.71 -14.03
C MET A 37 -5.99 12.34 -15.06
N GLY A 38 -6.24 12.09 -16.34
CA GLY A 38 -5.51 12.72 -17.44
C GLY A 38 -6.30 12.77 -18.74
N ASP A 39 -6.05 13.78 -19.57
CA ASP A 39 -6.71 13.93 -20.89
C ASP A 39 -5.89 13.37 -22.06
N ASN A 40 -4.65 12.92 -21.79
CA ASN A 40 -3.71 12.37 -22.76
C ASN A 40 -3.41 10.88 -22.54
N LEU A 41 -4.21 10.20 -21.70
CA LEU A 41 -3.97 8.80 -21.35
C LEU A 41 -4.40 7.83 -22.46
N PRO A 42 -3.70 6.68 -22.64
CA PRO A 42 -4.14 5.64 -23.56
C PRO A 42 -5.52 5.10 -23.18
N GLN A 43 -6.29 4.69 -24.20
CA GLN A 43 -7.59 4.05 -23.99
C GLN A 43 -7.43 2.69 -23.27
N PRO A 44 -8.40 2.25 -22.46
CA PRO A 44 -8.27 1.06 -21.62
C PRO A 44 -7.77 -0.22 -22.31
N PRO A 45 -8.17 -0.56 -23.56
CA PRO A 45 -7.62 -1.73 -24.25
C PRO A 45 -6.12 -1.65 -24.53
N ALA A 46 -5.59 -0.47 -24.84
CA ALA A 46 -4.15 -0.27 -25.03
C ALA A 46 -3.40 -0.38 -23.70
N VAL A 47 -4.00 0.08 -22.59
CA VAL A 47 -3.46 -0.10 -21.24
C VAL A 47 -3.37 -1.57 -20.88
N VAL A 48 -4.38 -2.38 -21.21
CA VAL A 48 -4.34 -3.84 -20.99
C VAL A 48 -3.20 -4.51 -21.77
N GLN A 49 -2.94 -4.08 -23.00
CA GLN A 49 -1.80 -4.58 -23.78
C GLN A 49 -0.48 -4.23 -23.10
N LEU A 50 -0.31 -2.99 -22.63
CA LEU A 50 0.87 -2.55 -21.89
C LEU A 50 1.10 -3.39 -20.63
N LEU A 51 0.04 -3.60 -19.82
CA LEU A 51 0.12 -4.42 -18.60
C LEU A 51 0.63 -5.84 -18.91
N LYS A 52 0.06 -6.48 -19.94
CA LYS A 52 0.47 -7.83 -20.36
C LYS A 52 1.90 -7.88 -20.89
N GLN A 53 2.31 -6.89 -21.69
CA GLN A 53 3.67 -6.80 -22.23
C GLN A 53 4.73 -6.71 -21.12
N HIS A 54 4.40 -6.08 -20.00
CA HIS A 54 5.30 -5.92 -18.86
C HIS A 54 5.06 -6.93 -17.73
N GLY A 55 4.23 -7.95 -17.95
CA GLY A 55 3.96 -9.01 -16.95
C GLY A 55 3.26 -8.49 -15.68
N ILE A 56 2.54 -7.37 -15.76
CA ILE A 56 1.80 -6.81 -14.63
C ILE A 56 0.47 -7.56 -14.50
N THR A 57 0.29 -8.23 -13.36
CA THR A 57 -0.84 -9.14 -13.11
C THR A 57 -1.88 -8.57 -12.16
N MET A 58 -1.67 -7.37 -11.62
CA MET A 58 -2.57 -6.75 -10.65
C MET A 58 -2.68 -5.24 -10.89
N VAL A 59 -3.91 -4.72 -10.85
CA VAL A 59 -4.17 -3.28 -11.00
C VAL A 59 -5.17 -2.78 -9.97
N ARG A 60 -4.96 -1.55 -9.50
CA ARG A 60 -5.91 -0.83 -8.64
C ARG A 60 -6.52 0.34 -9.39
N LEU A 61 -7.85 0.37 -9.45
CA LEU A 61 -8.66 1.48 -9.93
C LEU A 61 -9.16 2.33 -8.74
N PHE A 62 -9.16 3.65 -8.88
CA PHE A 62 -9.61 4.58 -7.83
C PHE A 62 -11.13 4.83 -7.84
N ASN A 63 -11.85 4.16 -8.74
CA ASN A 63 -13.29 4.10 -8.83
C ASN A 63 -13.68 2.76 -9.50
N ALA A 64 -14.97 2.57 -9.78
CA ALA A 64 -15.47 1.45 -10.58
C ALA A 64 -15.71 1.88 -12.04
N ASP A 65 -14.68 2.39 -12.72
CA ASP A 65 -14.78 2.82 -14.12
C ASP A 65 -15.20 1.65 -15.04
N ALA A 66 -16.34 1.82 -15.70
CA ALA A 66 -16.94 0.78 -16.54
C ALA A 66 -16.08 0.46 -17.78
N GLY A 67 -15.35 1.44 -18.32
CA GLY A 67 -14.47 1.24 -19.48
C GLY A 67 -13.26 0.38 -19.12
N GLY A 68 -12.59 0.72 -18.02
CA GLY A 68 -11.50 -0.04 -17.43
C GLY A 68 -11.91 -1.45 -17.06
N LEU A 69 -13.03 -1.61 -16.36
CA LEU A 69 -13.54 -2.92 -15.96
C LEU A 69 -13.85 -3.81 -17.17
N ARG A 70 -14.52 -3.28 -18.21
CA ARG A 70 -14.77 -4.05 -19.45
C ARG A 70 -13.49 -4.42 -20.18
N ALA A 71 -12.52 -3.52 -20.25
CA ALA A 71 -11.25 -3.80 -20.93
C ALA A 71 -10.44 -4.89 -20.20
N LEU A 72 -10.54 -4.96 -18.88
CA LEU A 72 -9.86 -5.96 -18.04
C LEU A 72 -10.56 -7.33 -18.05
N ALA A 73 -11.73 -7.48 -18.70
CA ALA A 73 -12.44 -8.74 -18.77
C ALA A 73 -11.64 -9.82 -19.52
N ASN A 74 -11.61 -11.04 -18.96
CA ASN A 74 -10.94 -12.22 -19.49
C ASN A 74 -9.43 -12.03 -19.71
N THR A 75 -8.82 -11.08 -18.99
CA THR A 75 -7.38 -10.80 -19.13
C THR A 75 -6.51 -11.63 -18.19
N GLY A 76 -7.09 -12.16 -17.11
CA GLY A 76 -6.37 -12.80 -16.01
C GLY A 76 -5.70 -11.82 -15.02
N ILE A 77 -5.84 -10.51 -15.24
CA ILE A 77 -5.30 -9.47 -14.36
C ILE A 77 -6.26 -9.27 -13.18
N LYS A 78 -5.74 -9.36 -11.94
CA LYS A 78 -6.48 -9.07 -10.70
C LYS A 78 -6.79 -7.56 -10.62
N VAL A 79 -8.01 -7.22 -10.22
CA VAL A 79 -8.50 -5.84 -10.19
C VAL A 79 -9.03 -5.48 -8.80
N GLY A 80 -8.36 -4.53 -8.14
CA GLY A 80 -8.91 -3.81 -7.00
C GLY A 80 -9.73 -2.61 -7.48
N VAL A 81 -11.01 -2.54 -7.13
CA VAL A 81 -11.87 -1.38 -7.39
C VAL A 81 -12.07 -0.55 -6.12
N SER A 82 -12.38 0.73 -6.26
CA SER A 82 -12.60 1.60 -5.10
C SER A 82 -14.01 2.18 -5.07
N LEU A 83 -14.62 2.18 -3.89
CA LEU A 83 -15.78 3.01 -3.54
C LEU A 83 -15.23 4.39 -3.09
N PRO A 84 -15.50 5.48 -3.82
CA PRO A 84 -14.95 6.80 -3.50
C PRO A 84 -15.37 7.34 -2.12
N ASN A 85 -14.56 8.24 -1.54
CA ASN A 85 -14.85 8.83 -0.22
C ASN A 85 -16.26 9.44 -0.14
N ASP A 86 -16.72 10.10 -1.19
CA ASP A 86 -18.05 10.74 -1.26
C ASP A 86 -19.22 9.74 -1.10
N ASN A 87 -18.97 8.44 -1.30
CA ASN A 87 -19.97 7.39 -1.18
C ASN A 87 -19.92 6.65 0.17
N VAL A 88 -18.90 6.89 1.00
CA VAL A 88 -18.71 6.16 2.27
C VAL A 88 -19.86 6.40 3.24
N ALA A 89 -20.36 7.64 3.34
CA ALA A 89 -21.49 7.96 4.23
C ALA A 89 -22.76 7.19 3.89
N GLU A 90 -23.11 7.13 2.59
CA GLU A 90 -24.30 6.43 2.12
C GLU A 90 -24.14 4.90 2.23
N ALA A 91 -22.95 4.37 1.91
CA ALA A 91 -22.64 2.96 2.11
C ALA A 91 -22.71 2.55 3.58
N ALA A 92 -22.38 3.45 4.51
CA ALA A 92 -22.50 3.22 5.95
C ALA A 92 -23.95 3.21 6.43
N SER A 93 -24.78 4.15 5.96
CA SER A 93 -26.15 4.34 6.44
C SER A 93 -27.17 3.41 5.80
N SER A 94 -26.89 2.90 4.59
CA SER A 94 -27.88 2.20 3.76
C SER A 94 -27.35 0.88 3.21
N MET A 95 -27.79 -0.24 3.80
CA MET A 95 -27.51 -1.58 3.26
C MET A 95 -28.03 -1.75 1.83
N SER A 96 -29.17 -1.12 1.49
CA SER A 96 -29.72 -1.14 0.14
C SER A 96 -28.80 -0.46 -0.87
N TYR A 97 -28.11 0.62 -0.46
CA TYR A 97 -27.11 1.26 -1.30
C TYR A 97 -25.91 0.35 -1.51
N ALA A 98 -25.38 -0.27 -0.45
CA ALA A 98 -24.26 -1.21 -0.56
C ALA A 98 -24.56 -2.37 -1.51
N VAL A 99 -25.76 -2.96 -1.43
CA VAL A 99 -26.22 -4.02 -2.36
C VAL A 99 -26.24 -3.52 -3.80
N ARG A 100 -26.86 -2.36 -4.07
CA ARG A 100 -26.89 -1.79 -5.43
C ARG A 100 -25.50 -1.45 -5.95
N TRP A 101 -24.62 -0.96 -5.09
CA TRP A 101 -23.23 -0.64 -5.45
C TRP A 101 -22.49 -1.91 -5.86
N VAL A 102 -22.58 -2.99 -5.07
CA VAL A 102 -21.96 -4.30 -5.41
C VAL A 102 -22.54 -4.88 -6.70
N GLN A 103 -23.86 -4.82 -6.88
CA GLN A 103 -24.51 -5.27 -8.11
C GLN A 103 -23.98 -4.55 -9.34
N SER A 104 -23.89 -3.22 -9.27
CA SER A 104 -23.55 -2.36 -10.41
C SER A 104 -22.04 -2.34 -10.73
N ASN A 105 -21.20 -2.51 -9.71
CA ASN A 105 -19.76 -2.27 -9.82
C ASN A 105 -18.90 -3.54 -9.70
N VAL A 106 -19.48 -4.64 -9.22
CA VAL A 106 -18.79 -5.93 -9.08
C VAL A 106 -19.51 -7.01 -9.87
N GLN A 107 -20.77 -7.33 -9.55
CA GLN A 107 -21.49 -8.43 -10.21
C GLN A 107 -21.75 -8.16 -11.70
N ALA A 108 -21.86 -6.90 -12.11
CA ALA A 108 -22.04 -6.52 -13.51
C ALA A 108 -20.83 -6.85 -14.41
N TYR A 109 -19.69 -7.26 -13.84
CA TYR A 109 -18.44 -7.52 -14.57
C TYR A 109 -17.90 -8.95 -14.32
N PRO A 110 -18.66 -10.01 -14.64
CA PRO A 110 -18.28 -11.39 -14.31
C PRO A 110 -17.04 -11.89 -15.07
N GLY A 111 -16.67 -11.25 -16.19
CA GLY A 111 -15.44 -11.57 -16.91
C GLY A 111 -14.19 -10.92 -16.31
N THR A 112 -14.35 -9.94 -15.42
CA THR A 112 -13.23 -9.21 -14.82
C THR A 112 -12.90 -9.81 -13.47
N TRP A 113 -11.63 -10.15 -13.24
CA TRP A 113 -11.20 -10.71 -11.96
C TRP A 113 -11.07 -9.62 -10.90
N ILE A 114 -12.21 -9.17 -10.39
CA ILE A 114 -12.26 -8.26 -9.24
C ILE A 114 -11.92 -9.07 -7.99
N ASP A 115 -10.79 -8.76 -7.34
CA ASP A 115 -10.32 -9.48 -6.16
C ASP A 115 -10.50 -8.68 -4.86
N SER A 116 -10.71 -7.37 -4.97
CA SER A 116 -10.83 -6.48 -3.83
C SER A 116 -11.69 -5.25 -4.08
N VAL A 117 -12.35 -4.79 -3.01
CA VAL A 117 -13.06 -3.50 -2.95
C VAL A 117 -12.41 -2.64 -1.87
N SER A 118 -11.77 -1.55 -2.28
CA SER A 118 -11.31 -0.49 -1.39
C SER A 118 -12.46 0.42 -1.01
N VAL A 119 -12.87 0.44 0.26
CA VAL A 119 -13.88 1.36 0.77
C VAL A 119 -13.19 2.64 1.23
N GLY A 120 -13.37 3.71 0.46
CA GLY A 120 -12.64 4.97 0.61
C GLY A 120 -11.16 4.85 0.27
N ASN A 121 -10.46 5.98 0.36
CA ASN A 121 -9.01 6.09 0.26
C ASN A 121 -8.53 7.20 1.20
N GLU A 122 -7.63 6.84 2.12
CA GLU A 122 -7.05 7.73 3.13
C GLU A 122 -8.11 8.52 3.90
N VAL A 123 -9.23 7.89 4.27
CA VAL A 123 -10.41 8.58 4.84
C VAL A 123 -10.05 9.42 6.07
N PHE A 124 -9.20 8.92 6.97
CA PHE A 124 -8.78 9.65 8.17
C PHE A 124 -8.01 10.95 7.85
N HIS A 125 -7.44 11.06 6.66
CA HIS A 125 -6.72 12.23 6.17
C HIS A 125 -7.60 13.10 5.26
N GLN A 126 -8.18 12.48 4.21
CA GLN A 126 -8.87 13.18 3.12
C GLN A 126 -10.33 13.53 3.45
N ALA A 127 -10.96 12.76 4.33
CA ALA A 127 -12.36 12.94 4.71
C ALA A 127 -12.58 12.61 6.21
N PRO A 128 -11.90 13.29 7.14
CA PRO A 128 -11.91 12.93 8.56
C PRO A 128 -13.32 12.96 9.19
N TRP A 129 -14.27 13.71 8.61
CA TRP A 129 -15.68 13.70 9.01
C TRP A 129 -16.42 12.37 8.72
N LEU A 130 -15.79 11.46 7.95
CA LEU A 130 -16.29 10.11 7.64
C LEU A 130 -15.63 9.01 8.48
N THR A 131 -14.75 9.37 9.42
CA THR A 131 -13.94 8.41 10.21
C THR A 131 -14.78 7.32 10.87
N HIS A 132 -15.91 7.68 11.48
CA HIS A 132 -16.78 6.73 12.18
C HIS A 132 -17.75 5.99 11.24
N GLN A 133 -17.93 6.47 10.01
CA GLN A 133 -18.75 5.83 8.98
C GLN A 133 -17.97 4.78 8.19
N LEU A 134 -16.63 4.83 8.20
CA LEU A 134 -15.79 3.93 7.40
C LEU A 134 -16.02 2.44 7.71
N LEU A 135 -15.88 2.04 8.97
CA LEU A 135 -16.06 0.63 9.33
C LEU A 135 -17.50 0.12 9.09
N PRO A 136 -18.57 0.87 9.41
CA PRO A 136 -19.92 0.51 8.99
C PRO A 136 -20.07 0.33 7.46
N ALA A 137 -19.48 1.22 6.65
CA ALA A 137 -19.50 1.07 5.18
C ALA A 137 -18.79 -0.21 4.73
N MET A 138 -17.61 -0.51 5.29
CA MET A 138 -16.88 -1.75 5.00
C MET A 138 -17.72 -3.00 5.33
N LYS A 139 -18.40 -3.00 6.48
CA LYS A 139 -19.28 -4.10 6.89
C LYS A 139 -20.47 -4.29 5.94
N ASN A 140 -21.11 -3.20 5.53
CA ASN A 140 -22.23 -3.27 4.59
C ASN A 140 -21.79 -3.76 3.20
N ILE A 141 -20.64 -3.32 2.70
CA ILE A 141 -20.08 -3.81 1.43
C ILE A 141 -19.71 -5.29 1.53
N GLN A 142 -19.08 -5.74 2.62
CA GLN A 142 -18.79 -7.15 2.84
C GLN A 142 -20.07 -8.00 2.88
N ALA A 143 -21.09 -7.55 3.60
CA ALA A 143 -22.38 -8.24 3.66
C ALA A 143 -23.07 -8.29 2.29
N ALA A 144 -22.97 -7.22 1.49
CA ALA A 144 -23.51 -7.18 0.13
C ALA A 144 -22.76 -8.15 -0.80
N LEU A 145 -21.43 -8.23 -0.71
CA LEU A 145 -20.63 -9.22 -1.41
C LEU A 145 -20.98 -10.65 -0.99
N ALA A 146 -21.14 -10.91 0.31
CA ALA A 146 -21.55 -12.21 0.82
C ALA A 146 -22.95 -12.62 0.30
N GLY A 147 -23.93 -11.71 0.32
CA GLY A 147 -25.26 -11.93 -0.25
C GLY A 147 -25.25 -12.16 -1.77
N ALA A 148 -24.24 -11.66 -2.46
CA ALA A 148 -23.97 -11.89 -3.88
C ALA A 148 -23.19 -13.20 -4.16
N GLY A 149 -22.82 -13.98 -3.12
CA GLY A 149 -21.98 -15.17 -3.26
C GLY A 149 -20.49 -14.87 -3.52
N LEU A 150 -20.04 -13.63 -3.30
CA LEU A 150 -18.69 -13.14 -3.56
C LEU A 150 -17.87 -12.88 -2.29
N GLY A 151 -18.44 -13.09 -1.10
CA GLY A 151 -17.84 -12.69 0.18
C GLY A 151 -16.46 -13.31 0.49
N ASP A 152 -16.17 -14.49 -0.05
CA ASP A 152 -14.86 -15.14 0.08
C ASP A 152 -13.90 -14.76 -1.05
N ALA A 153 -14.42 -14.47 -2.24
CA ALA A 153 -13.65 -14.21 -3.45
C ALA A 153 -13.17 -12.76 -3.56
N VAL A 154 -13.93 -11.80 -3.01
CA VAL A 154 -13.65 -10.35 -3.12
C VAL A 154 -13.38 -9.79 -1.72
N LYS A 155 -12.17 -9.31 -1.48
CA LYS A 155 -11.74 -8.79 -0.17
C LYS A 155 -12.12 -7.33 0.01
N VAL A 156 -12.76 -6.99 1.14
CA VAL A 156 -13.04 -5.59 1.50
C VAL A 156 -11.87 -5.00 2.29
N VAL A 157 -11.25 -3.96 1.74
CA VAL A 157 -10.09 -3.30 2.32
C VAL A 157 -10.33 -1.79 2.43
N THR A 158 -9.48 -1.08 3.16
CA THR A 158 -9.44 0.38 3.13
C THR A 158 -7.99 0.85 3.15
N PRO A 159 -7.54 1.59 2.12
CA PRO A 159 -6.18 2.14 2.07
C PRO A 159 -6.04 3.31 3.03
N ILE A 160 -5.15 3.18 4.02
CA ILE A 160 -4.96 4.14 5.10
C ILE A 160 -3.65 4.93 4.87
N ALA A 161 -3.68 6.24 5.12
CA ALA A 161 -2.47 7.06 5.09
C ALA A 161 -1.60 6.82 6.32
N MET A 162 -0.29 6.97 6.18
CA MET A 162 0.66 6.82 7.29
C MET A 162 0.45 7.81 8.44
N ASP A 163 -0.31 8.89 8.22
CA ASP A 163 -0.65 9.86 9.25
C ASP A 163 -1.71 9.38 10.25
N ALA A 164 -2.26 8.18 10.06
CA ALA A 164 -3.01 7.46 11.08
C ALA A 164 -2.14 7.01 12.27
N LEU A 165 -0.80 7.04 12.13
CA LEU A 165 0.14 6.82 13.23
C LEU A 165 0.45 8.12 13.98
N LYS A 166 0.75 8.00 15.27
CA LYS A 166 1.30 9.08 16.10
C LYS A 166 2.67 9.53 15.56
N VAL A 167 3.02 10.76 15.89
CA VAL A 167 4.37 11.31 15.67
C VAL A 167 5.09 11.40 17.02
N PRO A 168 6.31 10.85 17.15
CA PRO A 168 7.09 10.15 16.12
C PRO A 168 6.63 8.71 15.88
N SER A 169 6.82 8.19 14.67
CA SER A 169 6.69 6.76 14.33
C SER A 169 8.03 6.09 13.99
N PHE A 170 9.14 6.77 14.28
CA PHE A 170 10.50 6.26 14.12
C PHE A 170 11.29 6.42 15.45
N PRO A 171 12.04 5.40 15.92
CA PRO A 171 12.26 4.08 15.31
C PRO A 171 10.96 3.24 15.24
N PRO A 172 10.85 2.25 14.32
CA PRO A 172 9.58 1.57 14.03
C PRO A 172 8.86 0.98 15.25
N SER A 173 9.60 0.49 16.24
CA SER A 173 9.06 -0.04 17.51
C SER A 173 8.18 0.94 18.30
N VAL A 174 8.34 2.26 18.11
CA VAL A 174 7.47 3.25 18.75
C VAL A 174 6.14 3.43 18.04
N GLY A 175 5.98 2.91 16.82
CA GLY A 175 4.78 3.03 16.00
C GLY A 175 3.50 2.68 16.75
N GLU A 176 2.54 3.60 16.74
CA GLU A 176 1.24 3.48 17.42
C GLU A 176 0.20 4.28 16.63
N PHE A 177 -1.04 3.80 16.56
CA PHE A 177 -2.14 4.58 15.99
C PHE A 177 -2.45 5.80 16.84
N ARG A 178 -2.91 6.89 16.23
CA ARG A 178 -3.38 8.07 16.97
C ARG A 178 -4.52 7.71 17.92
N ASP A 179 -4.59 8.39 19.06
CA ASP A 179 -5.56 8.08 20.13
C ASP A 179 -7.02 8.20 19.66
N ASP A 180 -7.30 9.13 18.75
CA ASP A 180 -8.63 9.34 18.15
C ASP A 180 -9.07 8.17 17.27
N LEU A 181 -8.13 7.34 16.78
CA LEU A 181 -8.38 6.24 15.86
C LEU A 181 -8.20 4.86 16.51
N ALA A 182 -7.22 4.71 17.40
CA ALA A 182 -6.67 3.42 17.85
C ALA A 182 -7.77 2.44 18.32
N TRP A 183 -8.55 2.85 19.32
CA TRP A 183 -9.56 1.98 19.94
C TRP A 183 -10.94 2.10 19.31
N SER A 184 -11.29 3.30 18.87
CA SER A 184 -12.62 3.63 18.33
C SER A 184 -12.85 3.05 16.93
N VAL A 185 -11.79 2.93 16.12
CA VAL A 185 -11.89 2.55 14.70
C VAL A 185 -10.89 1.47 14.32
N MET A 186 -9.60 1.64 14.63
CA MET A 186 -8.56 0.73 14.13
C MET A 186 -8.64 -0.66 14.76
N ARG A 187 -8.84 -0.78 16.08
CA ARG A 187 -9.03 -2.08 16.73
C ARG A 187 -10.18 -2.88 16.14
N PRO A 188 -11.44 -2.37 16.10
CA PRO A 188 -12.55 -3.13 15.53
C PRO A 188 -12.42 -3.33 14.01
N MET A 189 -11.68 -2.46 13.29
CA MET A 189 -11.38 -2.66 11.87
C MET A 189 -10.39 -3.81 11.64
N VAL A 190 -9.33 -3.91 12.44
CA VAL A 190 -8.39 -5.04 12.38
C VAL A 190 -9.11 -6.36 12.67
N ASP A 191 -9.96 -6.40 13.69
CA ASP A 191 -10.78 -7.57 14.00
C ASP A 191 -11.71 -7.94 12.82
N PHE A 192 -12.32 -6.94 12.16
CA PHE A 192 -13.15 -7.15 10.97
C PHE A 192 -12.36 -7.71 9.77
N LEU A 193 -11.17 -7.18 9.51
CA LEU A 193 -10.31 -7.66 8.42
C LEU A 193 -9.89 -9.11 8.66
N GLU A 194 -9.54 -9.47 9.90
CA GLU A 194 -9.20 -10.85 10.26
C GLU A 194 -10.40 -11.80 10.10
N GLN A 195 -11.58 -11.41 10.61
CA GLN A 195 -12.81 -12.23 10.51
C GLN A 195 -13.26 -12.49 9.07
N THR A 196 -12.95 -11.59 8.14
CA THR A 196 -13.34 -11.68 6.72
C THR A 196 -12.25 -12.26 5.84
N GLY A 197 -11.10 -12.64 6.41
CA GLY A 197 -9.93 -13.08 5.66
C GLY A 197 -9.41 -12.01 4.69
N SER A 198 -9.66 -10.73 5.02
CA SER A 198 -9.14 -9.57 4.31
C SER A 198 -7.79 -9.15 4.88
N HIS A 199 -7.23 -8.03 4.39
CA HIS A 199 -5.91 -7.57 4.78
C HIS A 199 -5.86 -6.07 5.05
N LEU A 200 -4.94 -5.69 5.94
CA LEU A 200 -4.65 -4.29 6.22
C LEU A 200 -4.04 -3.65 4.97
N THR A 201 -4.43 -2.41 4.66
CA THR A 201 -3.89 -1.68 3.50
C THR A 201 -3.42 -0.30 3.88
N PHE A 202 -2.16 0.02 3.60
CA PHE A 202 -1.58 1.36 3.81
C PHE A 202 -1.03 1.93 2.52
N ASN A 203 -1.16 3.23 2.34
CA ASN A 203 -0.41 3.96 1.33
C ASN A 203 0.92 4.46 1.95
N VAL A 204 2.04 3.84 1.55
CA VAL A 204 3.37 4.04 2.13
C VAL A 204 4.24 4.84 1.16
N TYR A 205 4.70 6.01 1.60
CA TYR A 205 5.38 7.00 0.75
C TYR A 205 6.73 7.46 1.35
N PRO A 206 7.82 6.68 1.25
CA PRO A 206 9.15 7.08 1.72
C PRO A 206 9.63 8.40 1.11
N TYR A 207 9.25 8.67 -0.15
CA TYR A 207 9.51 9.94 -0.83
C TYR A 207 9.10 11.16 0.01
N PHE A 208 7.92 11.13 0.63
CA PHE A 208 7.45 12.32 1.33
C PHE A 208 8.19 12.53 2.66
N ALA A 209 8.49 11.46 3.38
CA ALA A 209 9.36 11.56 4.56
C ALA A 209 10.72 12.17 4.17
N TYR A 210 11.34 11.70 3.09
CA TYR A 210 12.59 12.27 2.57
C TYR A 210 12.44 13.73 2.10
N LYS A 211 11.37 14.07 1.38
CA LYS A 211 11.17 15.42 0.82
C LYS A 211 11.07 16.48 1.91
N TYR A 212 10.42 16.15 3.03
CA TYR A 212 10.08 17.11 4.09
C TYR A 212 10.94 16.99 5.35
N ASP A 213 11.77 15.96 5.45
CA ASP A 213 12.78 15.83 6.50
C ASP A 213 14.18 15.67 5.88
N SER A 214 14.99 16.74 5.99
CA SER A 214 16.37 16.78 5.50
C SER A 214 17.32 15.80 6.18
N HIS A 215 16.90 15.17 7.27
CA HIS A 215 17.70 14.20 8.02
C HIS A 215 17.48 12.76 7.56
N VAL A 216 16.46 12.51 6.73
CA VAL A 216 16.30 11.21 6.10
C VAL A 216 17.42 11.01 5.08
N ASP A 217 18.24 9.98 5.32
CA ASP A 217 19.26 9.56 4.38
C ASP A 217 18.61 9.18 3.03
N PRO A 218 18.98 9.83 1.91
CA PRO A 218 18.44 9.48 0.59
C PRO A 218 18.67 8.01 0.25
N ASP A 219 19.82 7.44 0.63
CA ASP A 219 20.12 6.04 0.30
C ASP A 219 19.20 5.10 1.06
N PHE A 220 18.86 5.45 2.30
CA PHE A 220 17.84 4.76 3.09
C PHE A 220 16.43 4.91 2.50
N ALA A 221 16.07 6.10 1.99
CA ALA A 221 14.76 6.35 1.37
C ALA A 221 14.55 5.60 0.04
N PHE A 222 15.61 5.42 -0.74
CA PHE A 222 15.56 4.89 -2.11
C PHE A 222 16.13 3.47 -2.25
N PHE A 223 16.28 2.74 -1.14
CA PHE A 223 16.81 1.36 -1.09
C PHE A 223 18.24 1.22 -1.66
N ARG A 224 19.07 2.26 -1.57
CA ARG A 224 20.48 2.21 -1.97
C ARG A 224 21.33 1.71 -0.79
N PRO A 225 22.56 1.21 -1.04
CA PRO A 225 23.46 0.78 0.04
C PRO A 225 23.67 1.89 1.07
N ASN A 226 23.45 1.59 2.34
CA ASN A 226 23.60 2.51 3.47
C ASN A 226 24.00 1.74 4.74
N ASN A 227 24.32 2.47 5.81
CA ASN A 227 24.77 1.88 7.08
C ASN A 227 23.64 1.25 7.92
N GLY A 228 22.40 1.31 7.44
CA GLY A 228 21.21 0.92 8.18
C GLY A 228 20.87 1.87 9.32
N GLN A 229 19.66 1.73 9.84
CA GLN A 229 19.16 2.46 11.00
C GLN A 229 18.75 1.46 12.07
N HIS A 230 19.37 1.56 13.25
CA HIS A 230 19.12 0.66 14.36
C HIS A 230 17.89 1.11 15.18
N ASP A 231 16.98 0.17 15.42
CA ASP A 231 15.83 0.34 16.30
C ASP A 231 16.19 -0.13 17.71
N PRO A 232 16.44 0.77 18.68
CA PRO A 232 16.82 0.39 20.05
C PRO A 232 15.72 -0.36 20.81
N GLY A 233 14.45 -0.26 20.39
CA GLY A 233 13.34 -0.94 21.06
C GLY A 233 13.27 -2.43 20.73
N THR A 234 13.75 -2.83 19.54
CA THR A 234 13.71 -4.23 19.06
C THR A 234 15.10 -4.84 18.85
N GLY A 235 16.14 -4.02 18.75
CA GLY A 235 17.49 -4.45 18.34
C GLY A 235 17.62 -4.73 16.84
N LEU A 236 16.58 -4.45 16.05
CA LEU A 236 16.57 -4.67 14.60
C LEU A 236 17.27 -3.53 13.86
N THR A 237 17.87 -3.84 12.72
CA THR A 237 18.46 -2.84 11.81
C THR A 237 17.66 -2.80 10.51
N TYR A 238 17.22 -1.61 10.14
CA TYR A 238 16.49 -1.35 8.91
C TYR A 238 17.43 -0.79 7.86
N PHE A 239 17.43 -1.35 6.66
CA PHE A 239 18.27 -0.87 5.55
C PHE A 239 17.50 -0.06 4.51
N ASN A 240 16.19 0.11 4.69
CA ASN A 240 15.37 0.98 3.87
C ASN A 240 14.19 1.55 4.65
N LEU A 241 13.74 2.74 4.25
CA LEU A 241 12.66 3.46 4.92
C LEU A 241 11.29 2.81 4.72
N PHE A 242 11.08 2.09 3.61
CA PHE A 242 9.83 1.36 3.38
C PHE A 242 9.58 0.31 4.46
N ASP A 243 10.58 -0.54 4.76
CA ASP A 243 10.50 -1.57 5.80
C ASP A 243 10.26 -0.94 7.18
N ALA A 244 10.96 0.17 7.47
CA ALA A 244 10.76 0.90 8.71
C ALA A 244 9.32 1.46 8.85
N MET A 245 8.76 2.00 7.76
CA MET A 245 7.39 2.50 7.74
C MET A 245 6.35 1.38 7.87
N VAL A 246 6.55 0.25 7.18
CA VAL A 246 5.67 -0.91 7.28
C VAL A 246 5.72 -1.52 8.69
N ASP A 247 6.89 -1.64 9.29
CA ASP A 247 7.04 -2.18 10.65
C ASP A 247 6.48 -1.26 11.72
N ALA A 248 6.51 0.07 11.51
CA ALA A 248 5.81 1.00 12.39
C ALA A 248 4.29 0.72 12.41
N VAL A 249 3.71 0.32 11.27
CA VAL A 249 2.31 -0.13 11.20
C VAL A 249 2.14 -1.47 11.92
N PHE A 250 3.01 -2.46 11.69
CA PHE A 250 2.88 -3.75 12.37
C PHE A 250 2.97 -3.63 13.90
N HIS A 251 3.89 -2.81 14.40
CA HIS A 251 3.98 -2.48 15.83
C HIS A 251 2.72 -1.76 16.33
N ALA A 252 2.16 -0.82 15.57
CA ALA A 252 0.92 -0.15 15.93
C ALA A 252 -0.24 -1.14 16.06
N VAL A 253 -0.38 -2.09 15.13
CA VAL A 253 -1.42 -3.13 15.17
C VAL A 253 -1.17 -4.12 16.31
N GLU A 254 0.07 -4.46 16.63
CA GLU A 254 0.40 -5.29 17.81
C GLU A 254 -0.01 -4.60 19.12
N LYS A 255 0.24 -3.30 19.26
CA LYS A 255 -0.18 -2.51 20.43
C LYS A 255 -1.69 -2.48 20.61
N LEU A 256 -2.48 -2.58 19.54
CA LEU A 256 -3.92 -2.77 19.65
C LEU A 256 -4.29 -4.12 20.27
N GLY A 257 -3.50 -5.18 20.08
CA GLY A 257 -3.79 -6.56 20.53
C GLY A 257 -3.18 -6.94 21.89
N ASN A 258 -2.11 -6.27 22.33
CA ASN A 258 -1.42 -6.53 23.59
C ASN A 258 -2.25 -6.20 24.86
N SER A 259 -3.48 -5.72 24.71
CA SER A 259 -4.45 -5.58 25.81
C SER A 259 -5.29 -6.85 26.06
N GLY A 260 -5.11 -7.94 25.29
CA GLY A 260 -6.00 -9.11 25.35
C GLY A 260 -5.46 -10.48 24.93
N GLY A 261 -4.15 -10.67 24.76
CA GLY A 261 -3.54 -12.01 24.76
C GLY A 261 -3.97 -12.98 23.65
N ARG A 262 -4.16 -12.52 22.40
CA ARG A 262 -4.33 -13.40 21.23
C ARG A 262 -3.29 -13.12 20.14
N THR A 263 -2.34 -14.07 20.08
CA THR A 263 -1.61 -14.61 18.93
C THR A 263 -0.92 -13.67 17.93
N ARG A 264 0.41 -13.73 17.94
CA ARG A 264 1.32 -13.57 16.79
C ARG A 264 0.96 -14.59 15.69
N GLY A 265 -0.14 -14.35 14.96
CA GLY A 265 -0.46 -15.07 13.74
C GLY A 265 0.08 -14.30 12.53
N ARG A 266 0.45 -15.02 11.46
CA ARG A 266 0.86 -14.45 10.16
C ARG A 266 -0.15 -13.38 9.71
N ARG A 267 0.21 -12.11 9.83
CA ARG A 267 -0.63 -11.01 9.35
C ARG A 267 -0.31 -10.77 7.88
N ARG A 268 -1.28 -11.09 7.01
CA ARG A 268 -1.24 -10.71 5.59
C ARG A 268 -1.56 -9.22 5.46
N GLY A 269 -0.76 -8.49 4.68
CA GLY A 269 -0.92 -7.05 4.48
C GLY A 269 -0.79 -6.69 3.00
N GLY A 270 -1.72 -5.89 2.50
CA GLY A 270 -1.55 -5.20 1.22
C GLY A 270 -0.88 -3.85 1.48
N VAL A 271 0.06 -3.41 0.65
CA VAL A 271 0.71 -2.10 0.81
C VAL A 271 0.70 -1.37 -0.52
N THR A 272 -0.06 -0.28 -0.65
CA THR A 272 0.11 0.60 -1.81
C THR A 272 1.34 1.48 -1.57
N SER A 273 2.23 1.63 -2.55
CA SER A 273 3.44 2.43 -2.37
C SER A 273 3.85 3.15 -3.65
N THR A 274 4.47 4.33 -3.56
CA THR A 274 4.77 5.18 -4.73
C THR A 274 6.24 5.52 -4.85
N MET A 275 6.68 5.70 -6.10
CA MET A 275 7.54 6.81 -6.48
C MET A 275 7.39 7.17 -7.95
N GLY A 276 6.70 8.28 -8.26
CA GLY A 276 6.66 8.83 -9.61
C GLY A 276 7.80 9.83 -9.86
N VAL A 277 8.20 9.99 -11.12
CA VAL A 277 8.98 11.15 -11.56
C VAL A 277 7.99 12.31 -11.69
N PRO A 278 8.12 13.44 -10.98
CA PRO A 278 7.34 14.61 -11.37
C PRO A 278 7.79 15.06 -12.76
N GLU A 279 6.84 15.38 -13.62
CA GLU A 279 7.16 16.04 -14.89
C GLU A 279 8.03 17.27 -14.60
N SER A 280 9.23 17.25 -15.18
CA SER A 280 10.23 18.29 -15.04
C SER A 280 9.62 19.64 -15.47
N GLY A 281 9.33 20.51 -14.51
CA GLY A 281 8.74 21.83 -14.82
C GLY A 281 8.27 22.67 -13.64
N ALA A 282 8.03 22.09 -12.46
CA ALA A 282 7.64 22.89 -11.29
C ALA A 282 8.89 23.37 -10.52
N PRO A 283 9.17 24.69 -10.43
CA PRO A 283 10.18 25.17 -9.49
C PRO A 283 9.78 24.75 -8.08
N ALA A 284 10.77 24.35 -7.27
CA ALA A 284 10.57 23.99 -5.87
C ALA A 284 9.74 25.08 -5.18
N GLY A 285 8.44 24.81 -5.01
CA GLY A 285 7.50 25.78 -4.46
C GLY A 285 7.92 26.11 -3.05
N LYS A 286 8.33 27.36 -2.81
CA LYS A 286 8.53 27.90 -1.46
C LYS A 286 7.16 28.03 -0.77
N GLY A 287 6.60 26.89 -0.35
CA GLY A 287 5.52 26.83 0.62
C GLY A 287 6.11 27.10 2.00
N LYS A 288 5.59 28.13 2.68
CA LYS A 288 6.05 28.55 4.01
C LYS A 288 5.73 27.46 5.05
N THR A 289 6.62 26.48 5.20
CA THR A 289 6.97 25.69 6.43
C THR A 289 7.68 24.35 6.14
N GLY A 290 8.02 24.02 4.89
CA GLY A 290 8.92 22.90 4.60
C GLY A 290 9.70 23.19 3.32
N VAL A 291 11.02 23.37 3.42
CA VAL A 291 11.87 23.51 2.24
C VAL A 291 11.95 22.13 1.61
N ALA A 292 11.21 21.90 0.52
CA ALA A 292 11.38 20.69 -0.27
C ALA A 292 12.85 20.58 -0.69
N LEU A 293 13.49 19.45 -0.42
CA LEU A 293 14.86 19.21 -0.85
C LEU A 293 14.95 19.31 -2.38
N ALA A 294 15.81 20.20 -2.87
CA ALA A 294 16.08 20.33 -4.30
C ALA A 294 16.55 18.96 -4.86
N GLY A 295 15.98 18.54 -5.98
CA GLY A 295 16.32 17.25 -6.61
C GLY A 295 15.73 16.02 -5.91
N SER A 296 14.89 16.19 -4.88
CA SER A 296 14.26 15.04 -4.20
C SER A 296 13.42 14.16 -5.14
N ALA A 297 12.87 14.79 -6.17
CA ALA A 297 12.01 14.19 -7.15
C ALA A 297 12.72 14.20 -8.52
N SER A 298 13.40 13.10 -8.82
CA SER A 298 14.19 12.92 -10.03
C SER A 298 13.91 11.56 -10.67
N THR A 299 14.16 11.43 -11.98
CA THR A 299 14.05 10.16 -12.70
C THR A 299 14.92 9.07 -12.08
N GLU A 300 16.11 9.45 -11.59
CA GLU A 300 17.04 8.54 -10.92
C GLU A 300 16.47 8.00 -9.60
N ASN A 301 15.93 8.87 -8.73
CA ASN A 301 15.37 8.45 -7.45
C ASN A 301 14.14 7.57 -7.66
N ALA A 302 13.25 7.93 -8.58
CA ALA A 302 12.06 7.14 -8.89
C ALA A 302 12.41 5.77 -9.47
N ARG A 303 13.38 5.71 -10.39
CA ARG A 303 13.89 4.45 -10.94
C ARG A 303 14.49 3.58 -9.84
N ALA A 304 15.34 4.14 -8.99
CA ALA A 304 15.97 3.41 -7.88
C ALA A 304 14.91 2.82 -6.96
N TYR A 305 13.96 3.64 -6.48
CA TYR A 305 12.93 3.18 -5.56
C TYR A 305 12.02 2.11 -6.16
N ASN A 306 11.41 2.38 -7.32
CA ASN A 306 10.45 1.45 -7.91
C ASN A 306 11.12 0.12 -8.23
N SER A 307 12.31 0.14 -8.84
CA SER A 307 13.03 -1.10 -9.19
C SER A 307 13.42 -1.91 -7.95
N ASN A 308 13.88 -1.24 -6.90
CA ASN A 308 14.29 -1.91 -5.66
C ASN A 308 13.09 -2.44 -4.86
N LEU A 309 11.98 -1.70 -4.81
CA LEU A 309 10.74 -2.17 -4.17
C LEU A 309 10.17 -3.39 -4.90
N ILE A 310 10.11 -3.34 -6.23
CA ILE A 310 9.69 -4.49 -7.07
C ILE A 310 10.60 -5.69 -6.77
N SER A 311 11.93 -5.50 -6.80
CA SER A 311 12.88 -6.58 -6.55
C SER A 311 12.75 -7.16 -5.14
N LYS A 312 12.44 -6.34 -4.12
CA LYS A 312 12.23 -6.81 -2.75
C LYS A 312 11.00 -7.71 -2.67
N VAL A 313 9.87 -7.23 -3.18
CA VAL A 313 8.58 -7.93 -3.08
C VAL A 313 8.61 -9.25 -3.84
N LEU A 314 9.17 -9.26 -5.06
CA LEU A 314 9.30 -10.49 -5.87
C LEU A 314 10.28 -11.52 -5.29
N ARG A 315 11.16 -11.13 -4.36
CA ARG A 315 12.01 -12.07 -3.60
C ARG A 315 11.27 -12.72 -2.43
N GLY A 316 10.02 -12.34 -2.17
CA GLY A 316 9.26 -12.80 -1.01
C GLY A 316 9.84 -12.32 0.32
N ALA A 317 10.61 -11.22 0.31
CA ALA A 317 11.21 -10.68 1.51
C ALA A 317 10.20 -9.81 2.27
N GLY A 318 9.75 -10.29 3.43
CA GLY A 318 9.03 -9.49 4.41
C GLY A 318 9.88 -8.37 4.99
N THR A 319 9.53 -7.87 6.17
CA THR A 319 10.26 -6.80 6.86
C THR A 319 11.17 -7.34 7.97
N PRO A 320 12.11 -6.56 8.53
CA PRO A 320 12.90 -6.99 9.69
C PRO A 320 12.06 -7.46 10.89
N TYR A 321 10.95 -6.78 11.20
CA TYR A 321 10.07 -7.16 12.31
C TYR A 321 9.17 -8.35 11.96
N ASN A 322 8.77 -8.48 10.70
CA ASN A 322 7.90 -9.55 10.23
C ASN A 322 8.47 -10.16 8.93
N PRO A 323 9.51 -11.01 9.04
CA PRO A 323 10.24 -11.54 7.88
C PRO A 323 9.39 -12.47 7.01
N ASP A 324 8.38 -13.11 7.61
CA ASP A 324 7.43 -13.99 6.95
C ASP A 324 6.17 -13.25 6.45
N ALA A 325 6.16 -11.91 6.50
CA ALA A 325 5.05 -11.12 5.99
C ALA A 325 4.91 -11.31 4.48
N ASP A 326 3.71 -11.71 4.06
CA ASP A 326 3.29 -11.64 2.67
C ASP A 326 2.87 -10.20 2.37
N ILE A 327 3.72 -9.49 1.63
CA ILE A 327 3.56 -8.08 1.29
C ILE A 327 3.34 -7.97 -0.21
N SER A 328 2.10 -7.72 -0.61
CA SER A 328 1.79 -7.34 -1.98
C SER A 328 1.79 -5.83 -2.13
N VAL A 329 2.31 -5.32 -3.26
CA VAL A 329 2.38 -3.86 -3.49
C VAL A 329 1.70 -3.39 -4.76
N TYR A 330 1.07 -2.22 -4.68
CA TYR A 330 0.65 -1.46 -5.85
C TYR A 330 1.58 -0.27 -6.03
N ILE A 331 2.33 -0.23 -7.14
CA ILE A 331 3.15 0.92 -7.52
C ILE A 331 2.23 2.04 -8.01
N PHE A 332 2.26 3.17 -7.31
CA PHE A 332 1.59 4.38 -7.74
C PHE A 332 2.55 5.24 -8.58
N SER A 333 2.26 5.56 -9.84
CA SER A 333 1.13 5.12 -10.69
C SER A 333 1.62 4.68 -12.07
N LEU A 334 0.73 4.02 -12.83
CA LEU A 334 1.03 3.52 -14.18
C LEU A 334 1.38 4.62 -15.19
N PHE A 335 0.74 5.79 -15.05
CA PHE A 335 0.96 6.95 -15.91
C PHE A 335 1.15 8.22 -15.08
N ASN A 336 1.79 9.22 -15.69
CA ASN A 336 1.68 10.60 -15.25
C ASN A 336 0.24 11.09 -15.52
N GLU A 337 -0.38 11.71 -14.52
CA GLU A 337 -1.78 12.12 -14.55
C GLU A 337 -1.86 13.65 -14.57
N ASN A 338 -1.86 14.24 -15.77
CA ASN A 338 -1.72 15.67 -16.01
C ASN A 338 -2.90 16.54 -15.50
N LEU A 339 -4.03 15.92 -15.14
CA LEU A 339 -5.17 16.61 -14.54
C LEU A 339 -5.20 16.50 -13.01
N LYS A 340 -4.22 15.86 -12.36
CA LYS A 340 -4.13 15.88 -10.91
C LYS A 340 -3.83 17.29 -10.40
N PRO A 341 -4.64 17.83 -9.46
CA PRO A 341 -4.34 19.11 -8.84
C PRO A 341 -2.94 19.15 -8.25
N VAL A 342 -2.19 20.23 -8.54
CA VAL A 342 -0.84 20.49 -7.99
C VAL A 342 -0.85 20.48 -6.44
N VAL A 343 -2.01 20.69 -5.82
CA VAL A 343 -2.22 20.80 -4.37
C VAL A 343 -2.29 19.44 -3.65
N HIS A 344 -2.37 18.30 -4.36
CA HIS A 344 -2.25 16.98 -3.72
C HIS A 344 -0.82 16.63 -3.29
N GLN A 345 0.12 17.57 -3.36
CA GLN A 345 1.32 17.54 -2.53
C GLN A 345 0.94 17.85 -1.06
N GLN A 346 0.22 16.90 -0.42
CA GLN A 346 -0.32 17.03 0.93
C GLN A 346 0.81 17.45 1.91
N PRO A 347 0.76 18.63 2.54
CA PRO A 347 1.76 19.01 3.51
C PRO A 347 1.38 18.43 4.88
N ARG A 348 1.91 17.24 5.21
CA ARG A 348 2.11 16.76 6.60
C ARG A 348 2.91 15.45 6.71
N PHE A 349 3.85 15.19 5.81
CA PHE A 349 4.58 13.90 5.78
C PHE A 349 5.87 13.89 6.61
N GLY A 350 5.81 14.35 7.86
CA GLY A 350 6.93 14.35 8.80
C GLY A 350 6.81 13.29 9.90
N ASN A 351 6.15 12.17 9.65
CA ASN A 351 5.82 11.26 10.76
C ASN A 351 6.97 10.31 11.12
N CYS A 352 7.91 10.10 10.19
CA CYS A 352 9.20 9.46 10.44
C CYS A 352 10.29 10.50 10.69
N VAL A 353 10.06 11.43 11.62
CA VAL A 353 11.09 12.41 12.01
C VAL A 353 11.92 11.84 13.15
N LEU A 354 13.24 11.86 12.98
CA LEU A 354 14.20 11.47 14.02
C LEU A 354 14.03 12.41 15.23
N PRO A 355 13.91 11.89 16.48
CA PRO A 355 13.59 12.69 17.67
C PRO A 355 14.56 13.83 18.03
N GLN A 356 15.71 13.91 17.37
CA GLN A 356 16.88 14.60 17.87
C GLN A 356 17.00 16.08 17.46
N TRP A 357 16.22 16.63 16.52
CA TRP A 357 16.52 17.98 16.01
C TRP A 357 15.26 18.76 15.60
N ARG A 358 14.88 19.76 16.41
CA ARG A 358 13.63 20.54 16.24
C ARG A 358 13.78 22.06 16.05
N ASP A 359 14.98 22.63 16.07
CA ASP A 359 15.14 24.10 16.11
C ASP A 359 16.00 24.68 14.98
N GLY A 360 15.39 25.57 14.16
CA GLY A 360 16.16 26.47 13.29
C GLY A 360 15.38 27.10 12.12
N LEU A 361 14.65 28.20 12.36
CA LEU A 361 14.12 29.05 11.27
C LEU A 361 14.40 30.53 11.54
N LYS A 362 15.12 31.20 10.61
CA LYS A 362 14.99 32.64 10.35
C LYS A 362 15.70 33.07 9.04
N ARG A 363 14.90 33.71 8.16
CA ARG A 363 15.18 34.84 7.24
C ARG A 363 15.16 34.63 5.70
N LEU A 364 14.17 35.31 5.11
CA LEU A 364 14.19 36.24 3.95
C LEU A 364 14.22 35.75 2.47
N GLY A 365 13.20 36.18 1.70
CA GLY A 365 13.34 37.15 0.59
C GLY A 365 13.50 36.68 -0.87
N GLY A 366 12.48 36.95 -1.71
CA GLY A 366 12.58 37.46 -3.11
C GLY A 366 12.92 36.53 -4.32
N PRO A 367 12.49 36.85 -5.57
CA PRO A 367 12.34 35.95 -6.76
C PRO A 367 13.25 36.36 -7.96
N PRO A 368 13.04 36.02 -9.28
CA PRO A 368 12.28 34.99 -10.05
C PRO A 368 13.09 34.29 -11.22
N TYR A 369 12.38 33.56 -12.12
CA TYR A 369 12.69 32.96 -13.46
C TYR A 369 13.04 31.44 -13.50
N VAL A 370 12.76 30.60 -14.53
CA VAL A 370 11.73 30.34 -15.58
C VAL A 370 12.29 29.15 -16.43
N GLN A 371 11.40 28.27 -16.91
CA GLN A 371 11.51 27.33 -18.06
C GLN A 371 12.20 25.93 -17.99
N LEU A 372 11.33 24.93 -18.22
CA LEU A 372 11.30 23.88 -19.25
C LEU A 372 12.03 22.53 -19.08
N SER A 373 11.23 21.54 -19.49
CA SER A 373 11.35 20.09 -19.56
C SER A 373 12.31 19.55 -20.61
N GLN A 374 12.83 18.34 -20.40
CA GLN A 374 12.74 17.21 -21.34
C GLN A 374 13.45 15.96 -20.75
N ASP A 375 12.93 14.79 -21.13
CA ASP A 375 13.58 13.47 -21.16
C ASP A 375 13.33 12.44 -20.03
N LEU A 376 12.39 11.54 -20.37
CA LEU A 376 12.37 10.07 -20.25
C LEU A 376 13.14 9.38 -19.09
#